data_AF-A0A3M5IX45-F1
#
_entry.id   AF-A0A3M5IX45-F1
#
_cell.length_a   1.000
_cell.length_b   1.000
_cell.length_c   1.000
_cell.angle_alpha   90.00
_cell.angle_beta   90.00
_cell.angle_gamma   90.00
#
_symmetry.space_group_name_H-M   'P 1'
#
loop_
_entity.id
_entity.type
_entity.pdbx_description
1 polymer ?
#
loop_
_entity_poly.entity_id
_entity_poly.type
_entity_poly.pdbx_seq_one_letter_code
_entity_poly.pdbx_strand_id
1 'polypeptide(L)'
;MTQLNPAQQPLSEPTPAVDAHIDLMDPAESADYETTRKALLAVMQSSNAPISLEDIRIKPDPASGFGEYCAEKAALPAPLQAEKQELPFQIDSDGSVSLALMLSYNYGLSLPPSPDKTAIKTLLNTLAELRASQELGLIDQFDIKAMLTPKNLQDLKRARTEYLGNEGGTLLSKLGAEIIASCPLADVQDSPVAVMARVLRSGPARALGRTLLAQLDRPEGETSASLMTLMDRILWHAISSDLQQPEDRKPGEIAGYTFSKTEDLGRSHADILNDMHSHLINTGKAASINEAILARFVLALENCPEWLVNGVPDDLPYGCTEVWVNFQHGVTLAEAIEFGSSRWMSFDDLIELPVIFNKKMDTEEQQAAYLTTRLPILLAWAQANGYIRIQGKLPYSEQEIAQAVSAFEESETESLEAVNALVRTAPERKAMAIVAMTEARRTPAIQQILEQEDYPFPPIDLHPGWRCYAKAIRLSIAIIKAPSQHPICPITLTA
;
A
#
# COMPACT_ATOMS: atom_id res chain seq x y z
N MET A 1 3.33 -6.20 -39.05
CA MET A 1 2.69 -5.84 -37.78
C MET A 1 1.67 -6.91 -37.50
N THR A 2 2.11 -7.91 -36.75
CA THR A 2 1.46 -9.22 -36.60
C THR A 2 0.52 -9.15 -35.40
N GLN A 3 -0.67 -9.71 -35.57
CA GLN A 3 -1.78 -9.68 -34.62
C GLN A 3 -1.35 -10.07 -33.19
N LEU A 4 -1.50 -9.14 -32.25
CA LEU A 4 -1.39 -9.40 -30.81
C LEU A 4 -2.63 -10.18 -30.39
N ASN A 5 -2.45 -11.49 -30.21
CA ASN A 5 -3.44 -12.41 -29.66
C ASN A 5 -3.24 -12.50 -28.14
N PRO A 6 -4.11 -11.92 -27.29
CA PRO A 6 -3.89 -11.86 -25.84
C PRO A 6 -4.15 -13.19 -25.12
N ALA A 7 -4.50 -14.25 -25.86
CA ALA A 7 -4.63 -15.62 -25.35
C ALA A 7 -3.28 -16.38 -25.32
N GLN A 8 -2.20 -15.73 -25.70
CA GLN A 8 -0.84 -16.18 -25.47
C GLN A 8 -0.12 -15.06 -24.72
N GLN A 9 -0.39 -14.96 -23.41
CA GLN A 9 0.71 -14.55 -22.53
C GLN A 9 1.91 -15.40 -22.95
N PRO A 10 3.09 -14.82 -23.21
CA PRO A 10 4.28 -15.60 -23.00
C PRO A 10 4.11 -16.14 -21.59
N LEU A 11 4.02 -17.46 -21.43
CA LEU A 11 4.56 -18.09 -20.25
C LEU A 11 5.91 -17.39 -20.11
N SER A 12 6.04 -16.50 -19.13
CA SER A 12 7.32 -15.91 -18.80
C SER A 12 8.28 -17.09 -18.84
N GLU A 13 9.24 -17.06 -19.77
CA GLU A 13 10.31 -18.06 -19.73
C GLU A 13 10.76 -18.08 -18.29
N PRO A 14 10.82 -19.26 -17.62
CA PRO A 14 11.20 -19.30 -16.23
C PRO A 14 12.51 -18.52 -16.16
N THR A 15 12.47 -17.39 -15.44
CA THR A 15 13.67 -16.63 -15.11
C THR A 15 14.72 -17.66 -14.75
N PRO A 16 15.87 -17.71 -15.43
CA PRO A 16 16.81 -18.81 -15.27
C PRO A 16 17.02 -18.96 -13.78
N ALA A 17 16.64 -20.14 -13.26
CA ALA A 17 16.63 -20.41 -11.84
C ALA A 17 18.00 -20.01 -11.32
N VAL A 18 18.05 -18.89 -10.60
CA VAL A 18 19.24 -18.48 -9.85
C VAL A 18 19.59 -19.70 -9.04
N ASP A 19 20.79 -20.24 -9.22
CA ASP A 19 21.25 -21.48 -8.58
C ASP A 19 20.70 -21.51 -7.15
N ALA A 20 19.70 -22.37 -6.93
CA ALA A 20 18.85 -22.30 -5.76
C ALA A 20 19.64 -22.83 -4.56
N HIS A 21 20.52 -21.98 -4.02
CA HIS A 21 21.20 -22.25 -2.77
C HIS A 21 20.15 -22.38 -1.67
N ILE A 22 20.09 -23.57 -1.06
CA ILE A 22 19.12 -23.90 -0.02
C ILE A 22 19.39 -23.08 1.25
N ASP A 23 20.65 -22.69 1.48
CA ASP A 23 21.03 -21.71 2.48
C ASP A 23 20.79 -20.30 1.92
N LEU A 24 19.66 -19.72 2.28
CA LEU A 24 19.18 -18.41 1.82
C LEU A 24 19.78 -17.23 2.60
N MET A 25 20.62 -17.49 3.60
CA MET A 25 21.07 -16.48 4.55
C MET A 25 22.53 -16.66 4.92
N ASP A 26 23.30 -15.61 4.71
CA ASP A 26 24.69 -15.54 5.14
C ASP A 26 24.78 -15.51 6.69
N PRO A 27 25.72 -16.23 7.31
CA PRO A 27 25.97 -16.16 8.75
C PRO A 27 26.24 -14.74 9.27
N ALA A 28 26.89 -13.87 8.48
CA ALA A 28 27.18 -12.48 8.82
C ALA A 28 25.89 -11.64 8.86
N GLU A 29 25.02 -11.77 7.86
CA GLU A 29 23.69 -11.13 7.84
C GLU A 29 22.83 -11.57 9.03
N SER A 30 22.99 -12.83 9.45
CA SER A 30 22.34 -13.38 10.65
C SER A 30 22.89 -12.79 11.95
N ALA A 31 24.19 -12.53 12.01
CA ALA A 31 24.82 -11.88 13.16
C ALA A 31 24.36 -10.41 13.29
N ASP A 32 24.23 -9.72 12.17
CA ASP A 32 23.73 -8.34 12.11
C ASP A 32 22.27 -8.22 12.54
N TYR A 33 21.42 -9.15 12.11
CA TYR A 33 20.04 -9.24 12.59
C TYR A 33 20.00 -9.39 14.12
N GLU A 34 20.76 -10.33 14.68
CA GLU A 34 20.75 -10.56 16.12
C GLU A 34 21.30 -9.37 16.92
N THR A 35 22.30 -8.68 16.38
CA THR A 35 22.86 -7.48 16.99
C THR A 35 21.83 -6.34 16.99
N THR A 36 21.19 -6.10 15.86
CA THR A 36 20.14 -5.08 15.69
C THR A 36 18.94 -5.36 16.60
N ARG A 37 18.46 -6.61 16.62
CA ARG A 37 17.35 -7.05 17.47
C ARG A 37 17.65 -6.86 18.95
N LYS A 38 18.86 -7.22 19.40
CA LYS A 38 19.30 -7.03 20.80
C LYS A 38 19.35 -5.55 21.17
N ALA A 39 19.82 -4.69 20.28
CA ALA A 39 19.86 -3.25 20.50
C ALA A 39 18.44 -2.67 20.67
N LEU A 40 17.51 -3.02 19.78
CA LEU A 40 16.10 -2.61 19.91
C LEU A 40 15.43 -3.13 21.20
N LEU A 41 15.70 -4.38 21.60
CA LEU A 41 15.21 -4.92 22.87
C LEU A 41 15.76 -4.15 24.07
N ALA A 42 17.04 -3.76 24.04
CA ALA A 42 17.65 -2.95 25.09
C ALA A 42 16.99 -1.56 25.18
N VAL A 43 16.65 -0.94 24.04
CA VAL A 43 15.87 0.32 24.00
C VAL A 43 14.51 0.14 24.64
N MET A 44 13.78 -0.91 24.26
CA MET A 44 12.44 -1.21 24.79
C MET A 44 12.43 -1.42 26.32
N GLN A 45 13.49 -2.06 26.85
CA GLN A 45 13.66 -2.34 28.27
C GLN A 45 14.20 -1.14 29.07
N SER A 46 14.71 -0.11 28.41
CA SER A 46 15.26 1.06 29.09
C SER A 46 14.17 1.82 29.88
N SER A 47 14.52 2.21 31.11
CA SER A 47 13.61 2.90 32.04
C SER A 47 13.75 4.43 32.00
N ASN A 48 14.67 4.95 31.19
CA ASN A 48 15.02 6.37 31.13
C ASN A 48 14.52 7.03 29.83
N ALA A 49 14.74 8.35 29.74
CA ALA A 49 14.35 9.29 28.67
C ALA A 49 14.40 8.69 27.24
N PRO A 50 13.61 9.23 26.28
CA PRO A 50 13.53 8.69 24.93
C PRO A 50 14.93 8.54 24.33
N ILE A 51 15.36 7.28 24.13
CA ILE A 51 16.65 6.98 23.54
C ILE A 51 16.49 7.19 22.03
N SER A 52 17.21 8.16 21.49
CA SER A 52 17.28 8.36 20.05
C SER A 52 17.95 7.15 19.41
N LEU A 53 17.33 6.58 18.37
CA LEU A 53 17.93 5.50 17.59
C LEU A 53 19.21 5.94 16.88
N GLU A 54 19.40 7.25 16.68
CA GLU A 54 20.61 7.83 16.09
C GLU A 54 21.82 7.77 17.02
N ASP A 55 21.59 7.78 18.34
CA ASP A 55 22.67 7.84 19.34
C ASP A 55 23.26 6.45 19.66
N ILE A 56 22.56 5.38 19.25
CA ILE A 56 22.98 4.00 19.52
C ILE A 56 23.90 3.56 18.39
N ARG A 57 25.16 3.27 18.72
CA ARG A 57 26.15 2.79 17.75
C ARG A 57 26.12 1.27 17.66
N ILE A 58 26.06 0.76 16.45
CA ILE A 58 26.13 -0.66 16.11
C ILE A 58 27.24 -0.84 15.08
N LYS A 59 28.01 -1.91 15.24
CA LYS A 59 29.03 -2.29 14.28
C LYS A 59 28.51 -3.45 13.45
N PRO A 60 28.22 -3.26 12.14
CA PRO A 60 27.83 -4.34 11.26
C PRO A 60 28.98 -5.35 11.13
N ASP A 61 28.63 -6.61 10.89
CA ASP A 61 29.59 -7.68 10.64
C ASP A 61 30.35 -7.35 9.35
N PRO A 62 31.69 -7.29 9.35
CA PRO A 62 32.47 -6.89 8.18
C PRO A 62 32.33 -7.85 6.99
N ALA A 63 31.77 -9.05 7.19
CA ALA A 63 31.48 -10.00 6.10
C ALA A 63 30.04 -9.89 5.56
N SER A 64 29.18 -9.06 6.17
CA SER A 64 27.85 -8.74 5.61
C SER A 64 27.99 -7.76 4.44
N GLY A 65 26.99 -7.68 3.56
CA GLY A 65 27.05 -6.76 2.42
C GLY A 65 27.11 -5.29 2.87
N PHE A 66 26.34 -4.93 3.90
CA PHE A 66 26.35 -3.59 4.46
C PHE A 66 27.59 -3.30 5.30
N GLY A 67 28.11 -4.29 6.01
CA GLY A 67 29.34 -4.16 6.78
C GLY A 67 30.58 -4.02 5.91
N GLU A 68 30.65 -4.70 4.77
CA GLU A 68 31.70 -4.49 3.77
C GLU A 68 31.68 -3.04 3.27
N TYR A 69 30.50 -2.54 2.92
CA TYR A 69 30.31 -1.13 2.53
C TYR A 69 30.75 -0.16 3.63
N CYS A 70 30.34 -0.39 4.88
CA CYS A 70 30.72 0.46 6.01
C CYS A 70 32.23 0.43 6.27
N ALA A 71 32.86 -0.74 6.17
CA ALA A 71 34.30 -0.90 6.33
C ALA A 71 35.08 -0.20 5.21
N GLU A 72 34.62 -0.30 3.96
CA GLU A 72 35.23 0.39 2.82
C GLU A 72 35.20 1.91 3.02
N LYS A 73 34.03 2.46 3.40
CA LYS A 73 33.87 3.91 3.61
C LYS A 73 34.66 4.40 4.83
N ALA A 74 34.71 3.61 5.91
CA ALA A 74 35.51 3.94 7.11
C ALA A 74 37.02 3.97 6.83
N ALA A 75 37.51 3.18 5.86
CA ALA A 75 38.92 3.12 5.49
C ALA A 75 39.40 4.30 4.62
N LEU A 76 38.48 5.11 4.07
CA LEU A 76 38.83 6.28 3.25
C LEU A 76 39.45 7.41 4.11
N PRO A 77 40.42 8.18 3.59
CA PRO A 77 40.91 9.39 4.26
C PRO A 77 39.80 10.42 4.49
N ALA A 78 39.79 11.11 5.63
CA ALA A 78 38.75 12.08 6.01
C ALA A 78 38.33 13.11 4.92
N PRO A 79 39.24 13.65 4.07
CA PRO A 79 38.84 14.54 2.98
C PRO A 79 37.99 13.84 1.91
N LEU A 80 38.31 12.57 1.62
CA LEU A 80 37.60 11.75 0.64
C LEU A 80 36.30 11.17 1.20
N GLN A 81 36.21 10.98 2.52
CA GLN A 81 34.96 10.61 3.19
C GLN A 81 33.89 11.68 3.00
N ALA A 82 34.24 12.97 3.19
CA ALA A 82 33.31 14.08 3.02
C ALA A 82 32.88 14.32 1.56
N GLU A 83 33.73 13.98 0.59
CA GLU A 83 33.47 14.19 -0.85
C GLU A 83 32.72 13.01 -1.49
N LYS A 84 32.95 11.77 -1.02
CA LYS A 84 32.29 10.53 -1.51
C LYS A 84 31.16 10.04 -0.61
N GLN A 85 30.67 10.87 0.31
CA GLN A 85 29.47 10.57 1.09
C GLN A 85 28.25 10.74 0.19
N GLU A 86 27.92 9.69 -0.55
CA GLU A 86 26.70 9.62 -1.36
C GLU A 86 25.44 9.56 -0.50
N LEU A 87 25.60 9.33 0.80
CA LEU A 87 24.54 9.08 1.74
C LEU A 87 24.47 10.17 2.82
N PRO A 88 23.27 10.57 3.28
CA PRO A 88 23.07 11.71 4.17
C PRO A 88 23.49 11.49 5.64
N PHE A 89 24.30 10.48 5.94
CA PHE A 89 24.50 9.95 7.30
C PHE A 89 25.97 9.63 7.63
N GLN A 90 26.31 9.53 8.92
CA GLN A 90 27.68 9.35 9.41
C GLN A 90 28.06 7.88 9.72
N ILE A 91 29.17 7.43 9.11
CA ILE A 91 29.86 6.17 9.42
C ILE A 91 31.11 6.51 10.24
N ASP A 92 31.31 5.85 11.38
CA ASP A 92 32.47 6.07 12.24
C ASP A 92 33.75 5.49 11.64
N SER A 93 34.90 5.95 12.11
CA SER A 93 36.22 5.46 11.63
C SER A 93 36.46 3.97 11.87
N ASP A 94 35.70 3.34 12.76
CA ASP A 94 35.78 1.91 13.05
C ASP A 94 34.72 1.08 12.29
N GLY A 95 33.96 1.71 11.39
CA GLY A 95 32.87 1.11 10.61
C GLY A 95 31.51 1.09 11.32
N SER A 96 31.40 1.63 12.55
CA SER A 96 30.13 1.67 13.25
C SER A 96 29.16 2.68 12.64
N VAL A 97 27.86 2.39 12.74
CA VAL A 97 26.72 3.17 12.26
C VAL A 97 25.69 3.38 13.36
N SER A 98 24.75 4.31 13.19
CA SER A 98 23.63 4.42 14.13
C SER A 98 22.65 3.25 13.95
N LEU A 99 21.90 2.89 14.99
CA LEU A 99 20.84 1.89 14.89
C LEU A 99 19.74 2.35 13.91
N ALA A 100 19.41 3.64 13.91
CA ALA A 100 18.52 4.23 12.91
C ALA A 100 19.01 3.96 11.48
N LEU A 101 20.31 4.14 11.27
CA LEU A 101 20.92 3.93 9.97
C LEU A 101 20.93 2.46 9.54
N MET A 102 21.27 1.56 10.49
CA MET A 102 21.18 0.12 10.28
C MET A 102 19.76 -0.31 9.86
N LEU A 103 18.73 0.20 10.54
CA LEU A 103 17.33 -0.12 10.26
C LEU A 103 16.87 0.40 8.89
N SER A 104 17.23 1.63 8.53
CA SER A 104 16.76 2.25 7.29
C SER A 104 17.53 1.77 6.05
N TYR A 105 18.84 1.56 6.13
CA TYR A 105 19.65 1.21 4.95
C TYR A 105 19.95 -0.26 4.80
N ASN A 106 20.17 -1.01 5.89
CA ASN A 106 20.37 -2.45 5.78
C ASN A 106 19.05 -3.19 5.61
N TYR A 107 17.99 -2.73 6.29
CA TYR A 107 16.70 -3.42 6.32
C TYR A 107 15.57 -2.68 5.60
N GLY A 108 15.80 -1.48 5.05
CA GLY A 108 14.78 -0.72 4.32
C GLY A 108 13.61 -0.23 5.17
N LEU A 109 13.76 -0.18 6.50
CA LEU A 109 12.63 0.09 7.40
C LEU A 109 12.40 1.60 7.58
N SER A 110 11.15 2.03 7.43
CA SER A 110 10.73 3.38 7.80
C SER A 110 10.79 3.58 9.32
N LEU A 111 11.44 4.65 9.75
CA LEU A 111 11.59 4.95 11.17
C LEU A 111 10.45 5.83 11.68
N PRO A 112 9.94 5.57 12.91
CA PRO A 112 8.93 6.41 13.52
C PRO A 112 9.53 7.79 13.86
N PRO A 113 8.76 8.89 13.72
CA PRO A 113 9.23 10.24 14.03
C PRO A 113 9.53 10.43 15.53
N SER A 114 8.90 9.62 16.39
CA SER A 114 9.22 9.56 17.83
C SER A 114 9.19 8.11 18.31
N PRO A 115 10.33 7.56 18.78
CA PRO A 115 10.41 6.18 19.24
C PRO A 115 9.86 6.05 20.66
N ASP A 116 8.55 5.85 20.80
CA ASP A 116 7.96 5.38 22.05
C ASP A 116 8.03 3.84 22.15
N LYS A 117 7.61 3.27 23.29
CA LYS A 117 7.64 1.81 23.50
C LYS A 117 6.81 1.05 22.48
N THR A 118 5.72 1.63 22.00
CA THR A 118 4.83 1.02 21.01
C THR A 118 5.53 0.98 19.66
N ALA A 119 6.11 2.11 19.24
CA ALA A 119 6.85 2.24 18.00
C ALA A 119 8.08 1.32 17.96
N ILE A 120 8.80 1.19 19.07
CA ILE A 120 9.91 0.22 19.17
C ILE A 120 9.41 -1.23 19.09
N LYS A 121 8.25 -1.55 19.71
CA LYS A 121 7.64 -2.88 19.56
C LYS A 121 7.26 -3.14 18.10
N THR A 122 6.67 -2.16 17.42
CA THR A 122 6.35 -2.26 15.99
C THR A 122 7.60 -2.50 15.16
N LEU A 123 8.69 -1.74 15.38
CA LEU A 123 9.96 -1.98 14.69
C LEU A 123 10.53 -3.39 14.94
N LEU A 124 10.44 -3.90 16.16
CA LEU A 124 10.86 -5.28 16.48
C LEU A 124 10.02 -6.32 15.72
N ASN A 125 8.71 -6.09 15.65
CA ASN A 125 7.77 -6.94 14.92
C ASN A 125 8.06 -6.90 13.41
N THR A 126 8.21 -5.72 12.81
CA THR A 126 8.57 -5.53 11.40
C THR A 126 9.93 -6.15 11.06
N LEU A 127 10.94 -5.99 11.93
CA LEU A 127 12.25 -6.61 11.75
C LEU A 127 12.17 -8.14 11.82
N ALA A 128 11.35 -8.69 12.73
CA ALA A 128 11.11 -10.14 12.82
C ALA A 128 10.35 -10.68 11.60
N GLU A 129 9.38 -9.93 11.09
CA GLU A 129 8.64 -10.24 9.86
C GLU A 129 9.58 -10.27 8.64
N LEU A 130 10.50 -9.31 8.55
CA LEU A 130 11.48 -9.22 7.46
C LEU A 130 12.43 -10.40 7.51
N ARG A 131 12.96 -10.67 8.70
CA ARG A 131 13.83 -11.82 8.92
C ARG A 131 13.16 -13.14 8.57
N ALA A 132 11.93 -13.35 9.05
CA ALA A 132 11.17 -14.55 8.75
C ALA A 132 10.90 -14.67 7.24
N SER A 133 10.63 -13.55 6.57
CA SER A 133 10.46 -13.50 5.12
C SER A 133 11.73 -13.90 4.36
N GLN A 134 12.90 -13.47 4.80
CA GLN A 134 14.18 -13.84 4.19
C GLN A 134 14.53 -15.31 4.44
N GLU A 135 14.36 -15.81 5.67
CA GLU A 135 14.60 -17.22 6.01
C GLU A 135 13.64 -18.16 5.27
N LEU A 136 12.39 -17.72 5.09
CA LEU A 136 11.41 -18.37 4.24
C LEU A 136 11.50 -17.87 2.80
N GLY A 137 12.60 -17.22 2.38
CA GLY A 137 12.84 -16.49 1.12
C GLY A 137 11.60 -16.24 0.27
N LEU A 138 10.72 -15.44 0.86
CA LEU A 138 9.54 -14.82 0.26
C LEU A 138 9.90 -13.44 -0.32
N ILE A 139 11.20 -13.21 -0.55
CA ILE A 139 11.79 -11.98 -1.12
C ILE A 139 12.61 -12.36 -2.37
N ASP A 140 13.44 -13.41 -2.29
CA ASP A 140 14.33 -13.82 -3.39
C ASP A 140 13.70 -14.78 -4.43
N GLN A 141 12.37 -14.82 -4.56
CA GLN A 141 11.64 -15.71 -5.51
C GLN A 141 12.05 -17.19 -5.49
N PHE A 142 12.38 -17.75 -4.32
CA PHE A 142 12.70 -19.17 -4.25
C PHE A 142 11.47 -20.03 -4.60
N ASP A 143 11.47 -20.59 -5.80
CA ASP A 143 10.41 -21.51 -6.23
C ASP A 143 10.74 -22.94 -5.80
N ILE A 144 10.21 -23.33 -4.64
CA ILE A 144 10.29 -24.70 -4.15
C ILE A 144 9.73 -25.71 -5.17
N LYS A 145 8.77 -25.34 -6.03
CA LYS A 145 8.21 -26.26 -7.03
C LYS A 145 9.26 -26.63 -8.08
N ALA A 146 10.16 -25.72 -8.44
CA ALA A 146 11.26 -26.00 -9.37
C ALA A 146 12.22 -27.07 -8.83
N MET A 147 12.31 -27.22 -7.49
CA MET A 147 13.12 -28.25 -6.83
C MET A 147 12.38 -29.58 -6.61
N LEU A 148 11.06 -29.61 -6.77
CA LEU A 148 10.24 -30.78 -6.49
C LEU A 148 9.85 -31.49 -7.79
N THR A 149 10.23 -32.77 -7.90
CA THR A 149 9.78 -33.60 -9.04
C THR A 149 8.27 -33.83 -8.98
N PRO A 150 7.61 -34.19 -10.11
CA PRO A 150 6.20 -34.57 -10.11
C PRO A 150 5.87 -35.68 -9.10
N LYS A 151 6.80 -36.63 -8.89
CA LYS A 151 6.69 -37.67 -7.86
C LYS A 151 6.70 -37.06 -6.46
N ASN A 152 7.61 -36.12 -6.18
CA ASN A 152 7.65 -35.43 -4.88
C ASN A 152 6.36 -34.66 -4.59
N LEU A 153 5.79 -33.99 -5.58
CA LEU A 153 4.50 -33.30 -5.44
C LEU A 153 3.37 -34.27 -5.12
N GLN A 154 3.35 -35.45 -5.76
CA GLN A 154 2.38 -36.50 -5.46
C GLN A 154 2.57 -37.07 -4.04
N ASP A 155 3.81 -37.30 -3.61
CA ASP A 155 4.15 -37.77 -2.27
C ASP A 155 3.72 -36.75 -1.21
N LEU A 156 3.93 -35.46 -1.46
CA LEU A 156 3.45 -34.37 -0.60
C LEU A 156 1.93 -34.35 -0.49
N LYS A 157 1.21 -34.46 -1.62
CA LYS A 157 -0.26 -34.53 -1.62
C LYS A 157 -0.76 -35.75 -0.82
N ARG A 158 -0.11 -36.91 -0.95
CA ARG A 158 -0.43 -38.13 -0.20
C ARG A 158 -0.18 -37.96 1.30
N ALA A 159 1.02 -37.57 1.70
CA ALA A 159 1.40 -37.43 3.10
C ALA A 159 0.55 -36.37 3.82
N ARG A 160 0.18 -35.28 3.13
CA ARG A 160 -0.81 -34.32 3.62
C ARG A 160 -2.15 -34.98 3.88
N THR A 161 -2.67 -35.76 2.93
CA THR A 161 -3.98 -36.43 3.05
C THR A 161 -3.98 -37.42 4.21
N GLU A 162 -2.89 -38.19 4.37
CA GLU A 162 -2.68 -39.10 5.50
C GLU A 162 -2.64 -38.36 6.84
N TYR A 163 -1.97 -37.20 6.91
CA TYR A 163 -1.87 -36.39 8.12
C TYR A 163 -3.22 -35.77 8.53
N LEU A 164 -4.00 -35.27 7.56
CA LEU A 164 -5.33 -34.72 7.83
C LEU A 164 -6.31 -35.83 8.25
N GLY A 165 -6.17 -37.03 7.67
CA GLY A 165 -7.03 -38.16 7.96
C GLY A 165 -8.50 -37.85 7.66
N ASN A 166 -9.41 -38.37 8.50
CA ASN A 166 -10.86 -38.13 8.39
C ASN A 166 -11.34 -36.93 9.24
N GLU A 167 -10.43 -36.32 10.00
CA GLU A 167 -10.76 -35.17 10.81
C GLU A 167 -10.73 -33.92 9.91
N GLY A 168 -11.82 -33.15 9.91
CA GLY A 168 -11.89 -31.91 9.14
C GLY A 168 -10.90 -30.85 9.62
N GLY A 169 -10.84 -29.74 8.87
CA GLY A 169 -9.91 -28.63 9.10
C GLY A 169 -8.76 -28.60 8.10
N THR A 170 -7.94 -27.55 8.16
CA THR A 170 -6.81 -27.37 7.26
C THR A 170 -5.51 -27.83 7.92
N LEU A 171 -4.47 -28.01 7.11
CA LEU A 171 -3.13 -28.28 7.59
C LEU A 171 -2.62 -27.12 8.46
N LEU A 172 -2.97 -25.88 8.11
CA LEU A 172 -2.69 -24.70 8.93
C LEU A 172 -3.35 -24.81 10.31
N SER A 173 -4.63 -25.21 10.37
CA SER A 173 -5.34 -25.38 11.65
C SER A 173 -4.64 -26.41 12.53
N LYS A 174 -4.28 -27.57 11.97
CA LYS A 174 -3.69 -28.68 12.75
C LYS A 174 -2.26 -28.38 13.21
N LEU A 175 -1.42 -27.86 12.32
CA LEU A 175 -0.02 -27.57 12.64
C LEU A 175 0.11 -26.34 13.55
N GLY A 176 -0.77 -25.35 13.38
CA GLY A 176 -0.71 -24.08 14.08
C GLY A 176 -1.58 -23.98 15.32
N ALA A 177 -2.38 -24.98 15.66
CA ALA A 177 -3.46 -24.90 16.67
C ALA A 177 -3.09 -24.11 17.93
N GLU A 178 -2.01 -24.51 18.62
CA GLU A 178 -1.57 -23.86 19.87
C GLU A 178 -1.04 -22.44 19.64
N ILE A 179 -0.26 -22.25 18.58
CA ILE A 179 0.41 -20.98 18.26
C ILE A 179 -0.61 -19.94 17.82
N ILE A 180 -1.52 -20.30 16.92
CA ILE A 180 -2.55 -19.41 16.37
C ILE A 180 -3.54 -19.01 17.46
N ALA A 181 -3.94 -19.95 18.33
CA ALA A 181 -4.88 -19.69 19.42
C ALA A 181 -4.29 -18.79 20.52
N SER A 182 -2.98 -18.87 20.77
CA SER A 182 -2.31 -18.06 21.79
C SER A 182 -1.77 -16.72 21.27
N CYS A 183 -1.75 -16.51 19.95
CA CYS A 183 -1.21 -15.29 19.36
C CYS A 183 -2.20 -14.11 19.44
N PRO A 184 -1.78 -12.94 19.93
CA PRO A 184 -2.58 -11.72 19.84
C PRO A 184 -2.92 -11.38 18.39
N LEU A 185 -4.15 -10.91 18.14
CA LEU A 185 -4.62 -10.54 16.79
C LEU A 185 -3.69 -9.51 16.12
N ALA A 186 -3.25 -8.49 16.86
CA ALA A 186 -2.34 -7.46 16.35
C ALA A 186 -1.02 -8.07 15.82
N ASP A 187 -0.44 -9.04 16.53
CA ASP A 187 0.81 -9.67 16.08
C ASP A 187 0.58 -10.52 14.80
N VAL A 188 -0.63 -11.06 14.60
CA VAL A 188 -1.00 -11.79 13.37
C VAL A 188 -1.25 -10.84 12.19
N GLN A 189 -1.78 -9.65 12.45
CA GLN A 189 -2.00 -8.61 11.44
C GLN A 189 -0.69 -7.95 11.01
N ASP A 190 0.16 -7.60 11.98
CA ASP A 190 1.38 -6.83 11.77
C ASP A 190 2.58 -7.72 11.36
N SER A 191 2.57 -9.01 11.72
CA SER A 191 3.69 -9.92 11.47
C SER A 191 3.25 -11.36 11.11
N PRO A 192 2.44 -11.54 10.05
CA PRO A 192 1.91 -12.84 9.66
C PRO A 192 2.99 -13.86 9.29
N VAL A 193 4.09 -13.47 8.62
CA VAL A 193 5.19 -14.38 8.25
C VAL A 193 5.95 -14.84 9.48
N ALA A 194 6.22 -13.96 10.45
CA ALA A 194 6.85 -14.33 11.71
C ALA A 194 5.98 -15.32 12.50
N VAL A 195 4.66 -15.14 12.49
CA VAL A 195 3.72 -16.10 13.08
C VAL A 195 3.73 -17.42 12.30
N MET A 196 3.71 -17.39 10.96
CA MET A 196 3.83 -18.59 10.14
C MET A 196 5.13 -19.33 10.38
N ALA A 197 6.26 -18.63 10.50
CA ALA A 197 7.54 -19.24 10.84
C ALA A 197 7.45 -19.98 12.18
N ARG A 198 6.81 -19.41 13.21
CA ARG A 198 6.56 -20.12 14.47
C ARG A 198 5.72 -21.39 14.25
N VAL A 199 4.68 -21.32 13.41
CA VAL A 199 3.84 -22.49 13.05
C VAL A 199 4.65 -23.59 12.37
N LEU A 200 5.44 -23.26 11.35
CA LEU A 200 6.31 -24.20 10.63
C LEU A 200 7.37 -24.84 11.53
N ARG A 201 7.75 -24.13 12.59
CA ARG A 201 8.76 -24.55 13.57
C ARG A 201 8.18 -25.26 14.79
N SER A 202 6.85 -25.43 14.85
CA SER A 202 6.16 -26.14 15.91
C SER A 202 6.52 -27.63 15.95
N GLY A 203 6.35 -28.28 17.10
CA GLY A 203 6.57 -29.72 17.25
C GLY A 203 5.83 -30.58 16.19
N PRO A 204 4.50 -30.38 16.00
CA PRO A 204 3.74 -31.07 14.97
C PRO A 204 4.25 -30.81 13.54
N ALA A 205 4.56 -29.55 13.21
CA ALA A 205 5.07 -29.19 11.88
C ALA A 205 6.43 -29.80 11.61
N ARG A 206 7.36 -29.78 12.58
CA ARG A 206 8.67 -30.43 12.47
C ARG A 206 8.56 -31.95 12.31
N ALA A 207 7.60 -32.59 12.98
CA ALA A 207 7.38 -34.02 12.83
C ALA A 207 6.90 -34.40 11.41
N LEU A 208 5.91 -33.65 10.90
CA LEU A 208 5.44 -33.82 9.53
C LEU A 208 6.56 -33.49 8.52
N GLY A 209 7.23 -32.35 8.68
CA GLY A 209 8.30 -31.89 7.79
C GLY A 209 9.44 -32.88 7.66
N ARG A 210 9.87 -33.53 8.76
CA ARG A 210 10.88 -34.61 8.70
C ARG A 210 10.39 -35.82 7.92
N THR A 211 9.11 -36.16 8.06
CA THR A 211 8.49 -37.27 7.32
C THR A 211 8.45 -36.95 5.83
N LEU A 212 8.05 -35.73 5.47
CA LEU A 212 8.02 -35.24 4.08
C LEU A 212 9.43 -35.21 3.49
N LEU A 213 10.40 -34.64 4.21
CA LEU A 213 11.78 -34.53 3.76
C LEU A 213 12.43 -35.91 3.55
N ALA A 214 12.08 -36.91 4.37
CA ALA A 214 12.57 -38.28 4.20
C ALA A 214 11.98 -39.00 2.96
N GLN A 215 10.82 -38.55 2.47
CA GLN A 215 10.21 -39.05 1.23
C GLN A 215 10.78 -38.37 -0.02
N LEU A 216 11.42 -37.21 0.15
CA LEU A 216 12.21 -36.60 -0.90
C LEU A 216 13.54 -37.34 -1.00
N ASP A 217 13.98 -37.64 -2.22
CA ASP A 217 15.31 -38.19 -2.48
C ASP A 217 16.35 -37.14 -2.05
N ARG A 218 16.77 -37.21 -0.78
CA ARG A 218 17.58 -36.19 -0.10
C ARG A 218 18.81 -35.82 -0.95
N PRO A 219 19.05 -34.53 -1.23
CA PRO A 219 20.29 -34.12 -1.89
C PRO A 219 21.49 -34.47 -0.98
N GLU A 220 22.46 -35.20 -1.54
CA GLU A 220 23.69 -35.55 -0.82
C GLU A 220 24.54 -34.28 -0.61
N GLY A 221 25.16 -34.14 0.57
CA GLY A 221 26.06 -33.02 0.87
C GLY A 221 25.44 -31.78 1.53
N GLU A 222 24.12 -31.77 1.76
CA GLU A 222 23.44 -30.62 2.39
C GLU A 222 23.77 -30.42 3.87
N THR A 223 23.92 -29.15 4.26
CA THR A 223 24.16 -28.74 5.65
C THR A 223 22.91 -28.97 6.50
N SER A 224 23.07 -28.94 7.83
CA SER A 224 21.90 -28.99 8.72
C SER A 224 21.03 -27.74 8.59
N ALA A 225 21.59 -26.59 8.19
CA ALA A 225 20.84 -25.35 7.98
C ALA A 225 19.99 -25.46 6.71
N SER A 226 20.58 -25.88 5.59
CA SER A 226 19.88 -26.11 4.32
C SER A 226 18.65 -26.99 4.51
N LEU A 227 18.79 -28.11 5.21
CA LEU A 227 17.68 -29.06 5.41
C LEU A 227 16.53 -28.46 6.23
N MET A 228 16.83 -27.54 7.14
CA MET A 228 15.80 -26.85 7.94
C MET A 228 15.05 -25.83 7.09
N THR A 229 15.76 -25.07 6.25
CA THR A 229 15.16 -24.16 5.27
C THR A 229 14.28 -24.93 4.31
N LEU A 230 14.79 -26.00 3.69
CA LEU A 230 14.04 -26.86 2.78
C LEU A 230 12.78 -27.41 3.45
N MET A 231 12.86 -27.86 4.70
CA MET A 231 11.70 -28.34 5.46
C MET A 231 10.65 -27.24 5.67
N ASP A 232 11.06 -26.03 6.03
CA ASP A 232 10.14 -24.89 6.18
C ASP A 232 9.41 -24.58 4.85
N ARG A 233 10.13 -24.65 3.71
CA ARG A 233 9.57 -24.43 2.37
C ARG A 233 8.58 -25.50 1.93
N ILE A 234 8.92 -26.76 2.16
CA ILE A 234 8.05 -27.89 1.84
C ILE A 234 6.74 -27.78 2.63
N LEU A 235 6.84 -27.43 3.92
CA LEU A 235 5.67 -27.25 4.78
C LEU A 235 4.84 -26.04 4.35
N TRP A 236 5.48 -24.91 4.01
CA TRP A 236 4.78 -23.74 3.43
C TRP A 236 4.00 -24.13 2.17
N HIS A 237 4.65 -24.84 1.25
CA HIS A 237 4.02 -25.32 0.02
C HIS A 237 2.86 -26.28 0.30
N ALA A 238 3.02 -27.20 1.25
CA ALA A 238 1.98 -28.16 1.64
C ALA A 238 0.76 -27.45 2.23
N ILE A 239 0.96 -26.44 3.10
CA ILE A 239 -0.10 -25.61 3.66
C ILE A 239 -0.80 -24.81 2.56
N SER A 240 -0.02 -24.12 1.71
CA SER A 240 -0.55 -23.31 0.62
C SER A 240 -1.39 -24.14 -0.35
N SER A 241 -0.94 -25.35 -0.68
CA SER A 241 -1.66 -26.30 -1.54
C SER A 241 -2.89 -26.94 -0.88
N ASP A 242 -2.90 -27.04 0.46
CA ASP A 242 -4.07 -27.49 1.22
C ASP A 242 -5.19 -26.44 1.19
N LEU A 243 -4.82 -25.19 1.41
CA LEU A 243 -5.74 -24.05 1.35
C LEU A 243 -6.34 -23.90 -0.05
N GLN A 244 -5.51 -23.93 -1.10
CA GLN A 244 -5.97 -23.92 -2.49
C GLN A 244 -4.97 -24.67 -3.37
N GLN A 245 -5.45 -25.69 -4.10
CA GLN A 245 -4.61 -26.42 -5.03
C GLN A 245 -4.01 -25.45 -6.06
N PRO A 246 -2.72 -25.59 -6.43
CA PRO A 246 -2.09 -24.73 -7.43
C PRO A 246 -2.87 -24.67 -8.75
N GLU A 247 -3.41 -25.81 -9.20
CA GLU A 247 -4.23 -25.93 -10.41
C GLU A 247 -5.56 -25.16 -10.37
N ASP A 248 -6.07 -24.84 -9.17
CA ASP A 248 -7.33 -24.12 -8.97
C ASP A 248 -7.12 -22.60 -8.76
N ARG A 249 -5.86 -22.13 -8.73
CA ARG A 249 -5.54 -20.70 -8.53
C ARG A 249 -5.86 -19.92 -9.79
N LYS A 250 -6.51 -18.77 -9.61
CA LYS A 250 -6.80 -17.83 -10.69
C LYS A 250 -6.32 -16.44 -10.30
N PRO A 251 -5.82 -15.65 -11.26
CA PRO A 251 -5.49 -14.25 -11.02
C PRO A 251 -6.70 -13.48 -10.45
N GLY A 252 -6.48 -12.65 -9.43
CA GLY A 252 -7.54 -11.84 -8.81
C GLY A 252 -8.56 -12.64 -7.97
N GLU A 253 -8.24 -13.89 -7.61
CA GLU A 253 -9.08 -14.76 -6.78
C GLU A 253 -8.26 -15.42 -5.67
N ILE A 254 -8.79 -15.45 -4.45
CA ILE A 254 -8.24 -16.20 -3.32
C ILE A 254 -9.27 -17.19 -2.80
N ALA A 255 -8.97 -18.49 -2.91
CA ALA A 255 -9.83 -19.58 -2.43
C ALA A 255 -11.32 -19.42 -2.79
N GLY A 256 -11.64 -19.07 -4.04
CA GLY A 256 -13.01 -18.85 -4.51
C GLY A 256 -13.58 -17.44 -4.25
N TYR A 257 -12.86 -16.56 -3.55
CA TYR A 257 -13.23 -15.15 -3.39
C TYR A 257 -12.62 -14.33 -4.54
N THR A 258 -13.47 -13.79 -5.43
CA THR A 258 -13.05 -12.92 -6.54
C THR A 258 -13.13 -11.46 -6.14
N PHE A 259 -12.04 -10.71 -6.25
CA PHE A 259 -11.97 -9.29 -5.87
C PHE A 259 -12.59 -8.34 -6.90
N SER A 260 -12.63 -8.74 -8.17
CA SER A 260 -13.19 -7.94 -9.27
C SER A 260 -14.71 -8.07 -9.41
N LYS A 261 -15.42 -8.56 -8.40
CA LYS A 261 -16.89 -8.66 -8.43
C LYS A 261 -17.52 -7.26 -8.30
N THR A 262 -18.64 -7.05 -8.98
CA THR A 262 -19.31 -5.74 -9.05
C THR A 262 -19.72 -5.23 -7.68
N GLU A 263 -20.02 -6.12 -6.74
CA GLU A 263 -20.38 -5.76 -5.36
C GLU A 263 -19.22 -5.15 -4.56
N ASP A 264 -17.97 -5.37 -4.98
CA ASP A 264 -16.79 -4.86 -4.29
C ASP A 264 -16.32 -3.49 -4.82
N LEU A 265 -16.80 -3.08 -5.99
CA LEU A 265 -16.45 -1.79 -6.58
C LEU A 265 -16.92 -0.63 -5.68
N GLY A 266 -16.02 0.33 -5.45
CA GLY A 266 -16.29 1.51 -4.63
C GLY A 266 -16.23 1.27 -3.11
N ARG A 267 -16.02 0.03 -2.64
CA ARG A 267 -15.86 -0.27 -1.22
C ARG A 267 -14.44 0.03 -0.73
N SER A 268 -14.30 0.19 0.59
CA SER A 268 -13.00 0.35 1.23
C SER A 268 -12.19 -0.95 1.16
N HIS A 269 -10.86 -0.83 1.20
CA HIS A 269 -9.97 -1.97 1.24
C HIS A 269 -10.22 -2.85 2.48
N ALA A 270 -10.46 -2.22 3.64
CA ALA A 270 -10.76 -2.90 4.90
C ALA A 270 -12.06 -3.72 4.84
N ASP A 271 -13.13 -3.19 4.24
CA ASP A 271 -14.40 -3.91 4.11
C ASP A 271 -14.26 -5.17 3.25
N ILE A 272 -13.52 -5.09 2.15
CA ILE A 272 -13.27 -6.23 1.27
C ILE A 272 -12.41 -7.28 1.98
N LEU A 273 -11.39 -6.87 2.74
CA LEU A 273 -10.59 -7.78 3.56
C LEU A 273 -11.44 -8.52 4.60
N ASN A 274 -12.34 -7.81 5.30
CA ASN A 274 -13.24 -8.41 6.28
C ASN A 274 -14.17 -9.46 5.66
N ASP A 275 -14.72 -9.18 4.47
CA ASP A 275 -15.56 -10.13 3.73
C ASP A 275 -14.76 -11.35 3.26
N MET A 276 -13.53 -11.14 2.80
CA MET A 276 -12.64 -12.23 2.40
C MET A 276 -12.26 -13.10 3.60
N HIS A 277 -11.94 -12.53 4.78
CA HIS A 277 -11.69 -13.33 5.99
C HIS A 277 -12.94 -14.12 6.41
N SER A 278 -14.11 -13.49 6.32
CA SER A 278 -15.39 -14.15 6.59
C SER A 278 -15.64 -15.30 5.60
N HIS A 279 -15.31 -15.12 4.33
CA HIS A 279 -15.39 -16.16 3.30
C HIS A 279 -14.47 -17.34 3.62
N LEU A 280 -13.22 -17.10 4.01
CA LEU A 280 -12.29 -18.18 4.39
C LEU A 280 -12.81 -18.98 5.59
N ILE A 281 -13.44 -18.32 6.56
CA ILE A 281 -14.06 -19.00 7.71
C ILE A 281 -15.29 -19.81 7.26
N ASN A 282 -16.20 -19.20 6.51
CA ASN A 282 -17.45 -19.82 6.08
C ASN A 282 -17.24 -21.02 5.13
N THR A 283 -16.14 -21.02 4.36
CA THR A 283 -15.77 -22.11 3.45
C THR A 283 -14.90 -23.17 4.12
N GLY A 284 -14.63 -23.06 5.42
CA GLY A 284 -13.83 -24.02 6.18
C GLY A 284 -12.33 -23.98 5.87
N LYS A 285 -11.85 -22.90 5.26
CA LYS A 285 -10.42 -22.64 5.02
C LYS A 285 -9.72 -22.02 6.23
N ALA A 286 -10.48 -21.58 7.22
CA ALA A 286 -9.98 -21.13 8.52
C ALA A 286 -11.02 -21.41 9.62
N ALA A 287 -10.58 -21.64 10.85
CA ALA A 287 -11.46 -21.82 12.01
C ALA A 287 -11.60 -20.54 12.87
N SER A 288 -10.77 -19.52 12.64
CA SER A 288 -10.75 -18.28 13.40
C SER A 288 -10.27 -17.10 12.54
N ILE A 289 -10.43 -15.88 13.04
CA ILE A 289 -9.92 -14.67 12.36
C ILE A 289 -8.39 -14.68 12.22
N ASN A 290 -7.66 -15.10 13.26
CA ASN A 290 -6.21 -15.24 13.20
C ASN A 290 -5.80 -16.19 12.08
N GLU A 291 -6.47 -17.34 11.98
CA GLU A 291 -6.20 -18.31 10.93
C GLU A 291 -6.59 -17.78 9.54
N ALA A 292 -7.68 -17.04 9.43
CA ALA A 292 -8.11 -16.43 8.16
C ALA A 292 -7.10 -15.40 7.64
N ILE A 293 -6.49 -14.61 8.54
CA ILE A 293 -5.44 -13.65 8.18
C ILE A 293 -4.20 -14.37 7.65
N LEU A 294 -3.76 -15.44 8.33
CA LEU A 294 -2.61 -16.25 7.89
C LEU A 294 -2.91 -16.99 6.59
N ALA A 295 -4.10 -17.57 6.44
CA ALA A 295 -4.51 -18.26 5.23
C ALA A 295 -4.57 -17.30 4.03
N ARG A 296 -5.17 -16.11 4.20
CA ARG A 296 -5.12 -15.04 3.19
C ARG A 296 -3.66 -14.73 2.84
N PHE A 297 -2.80 -14.53 3.84
CA PHE A 297 -1.41 -14.17 3.60
C PHE A 297 -0.71 -15.19 2.70
N VAL A 298 -0.82 -16.48 3.05
CA VAL A 298 -0.22 -17.59 2.29
C VAL A 298 -0.77 -17.69 0.86
N LEU A 299 -2.04 -17.35 0.64
CA LEU A 299 -2.68 -17.44 -0.68
C LEU A 299 -2.44 -16.21 -1.56
N ALA A 300 -2.39 -15.01 -0.95
CA ALA A 300 -2.24 -13.73 -1.64
C ALA A 300 -0.82 -13.49 -2.17
N LEU A 301 0.20 -14.08 -1.51
CA LEU A 301 1.61 -13.79 -1.78
C LEU A 301 2.02 -13.88 -3.26
N GLU A 302 1.51 -14.86 -4.01
CA GLU A 302 1.88 -15.05 -5.42
C GLU A 302 0.96 -14.27 -6.39
N ASN A 303 -0.33 -14.12 -6.09
CA ASN A 303 -1.34 -13.76 -7.09
C ASN A 303 -2.14 -12.51 -6.78
N CYS A 304 -2.15 -12.05 -5.53
CA CYS A 304 -2.87 -10.85 -5.12
C CYS A 304 -2.07 -10.06 -4.04
N PRO A 305 -0.80 -9.67 -4.34
CA PRO A 305 0.08 -8.97 -3.40
C PRO A 305 -0.47 -7.61 -2.94
N GLU A 306 -1.37 -6.99 -3.71
CA GLU A 306 -2.05 -5.74 -3.34
C GLU A 306 -2.85 -5.86 -2.05
N TRP A 307 -3.28 -7.08 -1.68
CA TRP A 307 -3.98 -7.35 -0.42
C TRP A 307 -3.03 -7.63 0.73
N LEU A 308 -1.72 -7.56 0.52
CA LEU A 308 -0.70 -7.68 1.57
C LEU A 308 -0.12 -6.33 1.98
N VAL A 309 -0.45 -5.26 1.26
CA VAL A 309 0.00 -3.91 1.56
C VAL A 309 -0.70 -3.40 2.82
N ASN A 310 0.08 -2.86 3.74
CA ASN A 310 -0.42 -2.24 4.96
C ASN A 310 -0.67 -0.74 4.74
N GLY A 311 -1.62 -0.17 5.49
CA GLY A 311 -1.85 1.27 5.50
C GLY A 311 -2.56 1.82 4.25
N VAL A 312 -3.27 0.98 3.49
CA VAL A 312 -4.16 1.47 2.41
C VAL A 312 -5.29 2.31 3.04
N PRO A 313 -5.50 3.56 2.60
CA PRO A 313 -6.54 4.42 3.16
C PRO A 313 -7.95 3.84 2.99
N ASP A 314 -8.77 3.92 4.04
CA ASP A 314 -10.17 3.43 4.02
C ASP A 314 -11.06 4.22 3.04
N ASP A 315 -10.68 5.46 2.74
CA ASP A 315 -11.39 6.35 1.80
C ASP A 315 -10.96 6.16 0.35
N LEU A 316 -10.04 5.23 0.05
CA LEU A 316 -9.70 4.84 -1.31
C LEU A 316 -10.74 3.83 -1.84
N PRO A 317 -11.66 4.23 -2.74
CA PRO A 317 -12.66 3.31 -3.29
C PRO A 317 -12.00 2.30 -4.24
N TYR A 318 -12.24 1.01 -4.00
CA TYR A 318 -11.68 -0.05 -4.83
C TYR A 318 -12.14 0.05 -6.29
N GLY A 319 -11.19 0.12 -7.21
CA GLY A 319 -11.41 0.09 -8.67
C GLY A 319 -11.86 1.40 -9.30
N CYS A 320 -12.15 2.46 -8.53
CA CYS A 320 -12.89 3.61 -9.04
C CYS A 320 -12.03 4.84 -9.39
N THR A 321 -10.88 5.04 -8.75
CA THR A 321 -10.09 6.28 -8.89
C THR A 321 -8.77 6.07 -9.62
N GLU A 322 -8.20 7.17 -10.11
CA GLU A 322 -6.85 7.21 -10.71
C GLU A 322 -5.79 6.88 -9.65
N VAL A 323 -6.02 7.28 -8.40
CA VAL A 323 -5.18 6.91 -7.26
C VAL A 323 -5.15 5.38 -7.08
N TRP A 324 -6.29 4.70 -7.20
CA TRP A 324 -6.33 3.23 -7.14
C TRP A 324 -5.55 2.60 -8.30
N VAL A 325 -5.63 3.18 -9.51
CA VAL A 325 -4.84 2.70 -10.67
C VAL A 325 -3.35 2.82 -10.39
N ASN A 326 -2.89 3.97 -9.89
CA ASN A 326 -1.49 4.19 -9.57
C ASN A 326 -1.01 3.28 -8.43
N PHE A 327 -1.84 3.06 -7.40
CA PHE A 327 -1.54 2.12 -6.32
C PHE A 327 -1.35 0.69 -6.84
N GLN A 328 -2.31 0.16 -7.60
CA GLN A 328 -2.23 -1.20 -8.18
C GLN A 328 -1.03 -1.33 -9.13
N HIS A 329 -0.73 -0.28 -9.90
CA HIS A 329 0.40 -0.28 -10.82
C HIS A 329 1.72 -0.26 -10.05
N GLY A 330 1.81 0.53 -8.99
CA GLY A 330 2.93 0.56 -8.06
C GLY A 330 3.20 -0.81 -7.44
N VAL A 331 2.17 -1.50 -6.95
CA VAL A 331 2.30 -2.87 -6.45
C VAL A 331 2.84 -3.79 -7.54
N THR A 332 2.28 -3.75 -8.74
CA THR A 332 2.73 -4.59 -9.86
C THR A 332 4.18 -4.31 -10.24
N LEU A 333 4.61 -3.05 -10.24
CA LEU A 333 5.99 -2.68 -10.52
C LEU A 333 6.94 -3.14 -9.42
N ALA A 334 6.59 -2.91 -8.14
CA ALA A 334 7.38 -3.35 -6.99
C ALA A 334 7.64 -4.86 -7.06
N GLU A 335 6.58 -5.66 -7.26
CA GLU A 335 6.66 -7.12 -7.36
C GLU A 335 7.45 -7.61 -8.59
N ALA A 336 7.44 -6.84 -9.69
CA ALA A 336 8.22 -7.14 -10.88
C ALA A 336 9.72 -6.83 -10.71
N ILE A 337 10.07 -5.84 -9.88
CA ILE A 337 11.46 -5.45 -9.58
C ILE A 337 12.05 -6.42 -8.56
N GLU A 338 11.34 -6.60 -7.45
CA GLU A 338 11.72 -7.49 -6.35
C GLU A 338 10.45 -8.10 -5.76
N PHE A 339 10.34 -9.42 -5.86
CA PHE A 339 9.14 -10.12 -5.40
C PHE A 339 8.92 -9.93 -3.91
N GLY A 340 7.68 -9.66 -3.53
CA GLY A 340 7.30 -9.44 -2.16
C GLY A 340 7.73 -8.10 -1.59
N SER A 341 8.36 -7.21 -2.36
CA SER A 341 8.79 -5.88 -1.89
C SER A 341 7.60 -4.96 -1.60
N SER A 342 6.46 -5.11 -2.29
CA SER A 342 5.31 -4.21 -2.16
C SER A 342 4.75 -4.13 -0.74
N ARG A 343 4.82 -5.23 0.03
CA ARG A 343 4.33 -5.30 1.42
C ARG A 343 5.18 -4.51 2.42
N TRP A 344 6.39 -4.11 2.01
CA TRP A 344 7.33 -3.32 2.79
C TRP A 344 7.29 -1.84 2.44
N MET A 345 6.58 -1.47 1.38
CA MET A 345 6.43 -0.09 0.92
C MET A 345 5.20 0.55 1.56
N SER A 346 5.26 1.87 1.79
CA SER A 346 4.07 2.62 2.19
C SER A 346 3.11 2.77 0.99
N PHE A 347 1.85 3.06 1.29
CA PHE A 347 0.87 3.41 0.26
C PHE A 347 1.35 4.58 -0.62
N ASP A 348 1.95 5.60 -0.01
CA ASP A 348 2.48 6.77 -0.70
C ASP A 348 3.64 6.40 -1.64
N ASP A 349 4.57 5.56 -1.19
CA ASP A 349 5.67 5.08 -2.05
C ASP A 349 5.12 4.31 -3.27
N LEU A 350 4.07 3.50 -3.07
CA LEU A 350 3.47 2.71 -4.13
C LEU A 350 2.74 3.58 -5.17
N ILE A 351 2.00 4.61 -4.75
CA ILE A 351 1.35 5.52 -5.73
C ILE A 351 2.37 6.40 -6.48
N GLU A 352 3.52 6.69 -5.87
CA GLU A 352 4.59 7.47 -6.50
C GLU A 352 5.47 6.63 -7.43
N LEU A 353 5.60 5.32 -7.17
CA LEU A 353 6.50 4.44 -7.92
C LEU A 353 6.29 4.49 -9.44
N PRO A 354 5.05 4.41 -9.99
CA PRO A 354 4.82 4.54 -11.43
C PRO A 354 5.33 5.86 -12.00
N VAL A 355 5.16 6.97 -11.27
CA VAL A 355 5.61 8.30 -11.69
C VAL A 355 7.13 8.38 -11.75
N ILE A 356 7.81 7.82 -10.74
CA ILE A 356 9.27 7.74 -10.69
C ILE A 356 9.80 6.91 -11.84
N PHE A 357 9.20 5.74 -12.08
CA PHE A 357 9.58 4.83 -13.15
C PHE A 357 9.40 5.49 -14.52
N ASN A 358 8.24 6.08 -14.78
CA ASN A 358 7.95 6.76 -16.05
C ASN A 358 8.96 7.88 -16.37
N LYS A 359 9.50 8.58 -15.36
CA LYS A 359 10.53 9.63 -15.54
C LYS A 359 11.94 9.09 -15.83
N LYS A 360 12.23 7.84 -15.48
CA LYS A 360 13.56 7.23 -15.56
C LYS A 360 13.69 6.24 -16.72
N MET A 361 12.62 5.97 -17.45
CA MET A 361 12.64 5.06 -18.59
C MET A 361 13.31 5.71 -19.80
N ASP A 362 14.32 5.03 -20.32
CA ASP A 362 15.12 5.53 -21.44
C ASP A 362 15.04 4.63 -22.69
N THR A 363 14.49 3.41 -22.58
CA THR A 363 14.41 2.45 -23.69
C THR A 363 12.98 2.07 -24.06
N GLU A 364 12.77 1.68 -25.33
CA GLU A 364 11.47 1.22 -25.83
C GLU A 364 10.99 -0.04 -25.11
N GLU A 365 11.90 -0.95 -24.74
CA GLU A 365 11.58 -2.17 -24.00
C GLU A 365 11.04 -1.85 -22.59
N GLN A 366 11.64 -0.87 -21.91
CA GLN A 366 11.18 -0.43 -20.58
C GLN A 366 9.79 0.20 -20.68
N GLN A 367 9.53 1.01 -21.70
CA GLN A 367 8.22 1.58 -21.97
C GLN A 367 7.17 0.50 -22.27
N ALA A 368 7.50 -0.49 -23.09
CA ALA A 368 6.62 -1.60 -23.40
C ALA A 368 6.28 -2.44 -22.15
N ALA A 369 7.27 -2.72 -21.29
CA ALA A 369 7.05 -3.44 -20.03
C ALA A 369 6.16 -2.63 -19.07
N TYR A 370 6.40 -1.32 -18.95
CA TYR A 370 5.57 -0.42 -18.15
C TYR A 370 4.12 -0.39 -18.61
N LEU A 371 3.89 -0.27 -19.93
CA LEU A 371 2.53 -0.28 -20.48
C LEU A 371 1.85 -1.64 -20.29
N THR A 372 2.60 -2.74 -20.42
CA THR A 372 2.07 -4.09 -20.23
C THR A 372 1.59 -4.32 -18.79
N THR A 373 2.27 -3.75 -17.80
CA THR A 373 1.87 -3.82 -16.38
C THR A 373 0.70 -2.89 -16.06
N ARG A 374 0.62 -1.72 -16.69
CA ARG A 374 -0.44 -0.73 -16.45
C ARG A 374 -1.78 -1.10 -17.10
N LEU A 375 -1.75 -1.64 -18.31
CA LEU A 375 -2.94 -1.80 -19.15
C LEU A 375 -4.05 -2.66 -18.51
N PRO A 376 -3.78 -3.84 -17.90
CA PRO A 376 -4.82 -4.63 -17.25
C PRO A 376 -5.55 -3.88 -16.14
N ILE A 377 -4.83 -3.07 -15.37
CA ILE A 377 -5.35 -2.28 -14.25
C ILE A 377 -6.23 -1.15 -14.77
N LEU A 378 -5.76 -0.44 -15.79
CA LEU A 378 -6.52 0.64 -16.44
C LEU A 378 -7.82 0.11 -17.06
N LEU A 379 -7.78 -1.09 -17.65
CA LEU A 379 -8.98 -1.74 -18.18
C LEU A 379 -9.96 -2.12 -17.06
N ALA A 380 -9.48 -2.61 -15.92
CA ALA A 380 -10.32 -2.89 -14.75
C ALA A 380 -10.98 -1.60 -14.20
N TRP A 381 -10.23 -0.51 -14.13
CA TRP A 381 -10.78 0.81 -13.76
C TRP A 381 -11.82 1.30 -14.76
N ALA A 382 -11.56 1.15 -16.06
CA ALA A 382 -12.49 1.56 -17.11
C ALA A 382 -13.79 0.74 -17.09
N GLN A 383 -13.71 -0.55 -16.72
CA GLN A 383 -14.88 -1.39 -16.47
C GLN A 383 -15.66 -0.93 -15.25
N ALA A 384 -14.96 -0.66 -14.15
CA ALA A 384 -15.58 -0.22 -12.89
C ALA A 384 -16.34 1.11 -13.04
N ASN A 385 -15.81 2.01 -13.87
CA ASN A 385 -16.42 3.31 -14.16
C ASN A 385 -17.38 3.28 -15.36
N GLY A 386 -17.61 2.12 -15.98
CA GLY A 386 -18.59 1.94 -17.05
C GLY A 386 -18.19 2.53 -18.41
N TYR A 387 -16.92 2.89 -18.61
CA TYR A 387 -16.42 3.34 -19.92
C TYR A 387 -16.38 2.20 -20.93
N ILE A 388 -16.07 0.99 -20.50
CA ILE A 388 -16.04 -0.21 -21.36
C ILE A 388 -16.92 -1.33 -20.78
N ARG A 389 -17.21 -2.36 -21.58
CA ARG A 389 -18.09 -3.45 -21.16
C ARG A 389 -17.49 -4.25 -20.00
N ILE A 390 -18.34 -4.62 -19.05
CA ILE A 390 -18.04 -5.60 -18.01
C ILE A 390 -18.08 -6.99 -18.66
N GLN A 391 -16.92 -7.58 -18.99
CA GLN A 391 -16.87 -8.96 -19.53
C GLN A 391 -15.67 -9.76 -19.02
N GLY A 392 -15.94 -11.02 -18.67
CA GLY A 392 -14.96 -12.07 -18.32
C GLY A 392 -14.43 -12.90 -19.51
N LYS A 393 -14.48 -12.38 -20.75
CA LYS A 393 -13.87 -13.03 -21.92
C LYS A 393 -12.92 -12.07 -22.62
N LEU A 394 -11.63 -12.25 -22.32
CA LEU A 394 -10.50 -11.72 -23.09
C LEU A 394 -10.57 -12.24 -24.55
N PRO A 395 -10.07 -11.48 -25.54
CA PRO A 395 -9.41 -10.17 -25.42
C PRO A 395 -10.32 -8.95 -25.61
N TYR A 396 -9.89 -7.79 -25.07
CA TYR A 396 -10.46 -6.48 -25.37
C TYR A 396 -10.12 -6.07 -26.81
N SER A 397 -11.03 -5.36 -27.48
CA SER A 397 -10.77 -4.77 -28.79
C SER A 397 -9.87 -3.54 -28.69
N GLU A 398 -9.16 -3.22 -29.78
CA GLU A 398 -8.33 -2.00 -29.86
C GLU A 398 -9.14 -0.73 -29.57
N GLN A 399 -10.41 -0.70 -29.98
CA GLN A 399 -11.31 0.42 -29.70
C GLN A 399 -11.59 0.57 -28.21
N GLU A 400 -11.80 -0.53 -27.49
CA GLU A 400 -12.04 -0.50 -26.04
C GLU A 400 -10.79 -0.08 -25.29
N ILE A 401 -9.62 -0.53 -25.73
CA ILE A 401 -8.33 -0.10 -25.16
C ILE A 401 -8.16 1.41 -25.37
N ALA A 402 -8.36 1.90 -26.59
CA ALA A 402 -8.26 3.33 -26.87
C ALA A 402 -9.26 4.16 -26.06
N GLN A 403 -10.50 3.69 -25.93
CA GLN A 403 -11.52 4.35 -25.13
C GLN A 403 -11.15 4.40 -23.64
N ALA A 404 -10.64 3.30 -23.09
CA ALA A 404 -10.20 3.25 -21.70
C ALA A 404 -9.04 4.22 -21.44
N VAL A 405 -8.05 4.27 -22.34
CA VAL A 405 -6.90 5.18 -22.23
C VAL A 405 -7.35 6.64 -22.29
N SER A 406 -8.16 7.00 -23.29
CA SER A 406 -8.66 8.38 -23.41
C SER A 406 -9.52 8.81 -22.22
N ALA A 407 -10.37 7.91 -21.71
CA ALA A 407 -11.18 8.19 -20.52
C ALA A 407 -10.30 8.41 -19.27
N PHE A 408 -9.22 7.64 -19.13
CA PHE A 408 -8.29 7.79 -18.02
C PHE A 408 -7.52 9.13 -18.09
N GLU A 409 -7.02 9.50 -19.27
CA GLU A 409 -6.35 10.79 -19.50
C GLU A 409 -7.27 12.00 -19.22
N GLU A 410 -8.55 11.89 -19.64
CA GLU A 410 -9.58 12.89 -19.34
C GLU A 410 -9.82 13.01 -17.84
N SER A 411 -9.97 11.87 -17.14
CA SER A 411 -10.14 11.81 -15.68
C SER A 411 -8.96 12.45 -14.93
N GLU A 412 -7.72 12.11 -15.30
CA GLU A 412 -6.52 12.72 -14.69
C GLU A 412 -6.49 14.24 -14.89
N THR A 413 -6.89 14.71 -16.08
CA THR A 413 -6.95 16.14 -16.41
C THR A 413 -8.01 16.86 -15.57
N GLU A 414 -9.23 16.30 -15.48
CA GLU A 414 -10.31 16.84 -14.67
C GLU A 414 -9.94 16.91 -13.19
N SER A 415 -9.32 15.84 -12.66
CA SER A 415 -8.82 15.76 -11.29
C SER A 415 -7.79 16.85 -11.01
N LEU A 416 -6.84 17.09 -11.92
CA LEU A 416 -5.86 18.16 -11.80
C LEU A 416 -6.51 19.56 -11.84
N GLU A 417 -7.48 19.78 -12.72
CA GLU A 417 -8.22 21.04 -12.80
C GLU A 417 -9.02 21.32 -11.52
N ALA A 418 -9.65 20.29 -10.95
CA ALA A 418 -10.40 20.37 -9.70
C ALA A 418 -9.49 20.74 -8.51
N VAL A 419 -8.32 20.08 -8.38
CA VAL A 419 -7.32 20.42 -7.36
C VAL A 419 -6.85 21.87 -7.54
N ASN A 420 -6.52 22.27 -8.77
CA ASN A 420 -6.12 23.65 -9.04
C ASN A 420 -7.23 24.65 -8.70
N ALA A 421 -8.50 24.30 -8.90
CA ALA A 421 -9.62 25.14 -8.53
C ALA A 421 -9.78 25.31 -7.01
N LEU A 422 -9.47 24.28 -6.21
CA LEU A 422 -9.48 24.35 -4.74
C LEU A 422 -8.40 25.27 -4.17
N VAL A 423 -7.22 25.29 -4.81
CA VAL A 423 -6.08 26.12 -4.37
C VAL A 423 -6.20 27.57 -4.87
N ARG A 424 -7.12 27.85 -5.81
CA ARG A 424 -7.39 29.24 -6.22
C ARG A 424 -7.84 30.05 -5.02
N THR A 425 -7.15 31.15 -4.76
CA THR A 425 -7.58 32.14 -3.79
C THR A 425 -9.00 32.60 -4.14
N ALA A 426 -9.89 32.62 -3.13
CA ALA A 426 -11.25 33.07 -3.32
C ALA A 426 -11.22 34.46 -3.99
N PRO A 427 -11.93 34.67 -5.11
CA PRO A 427 -11.87 35.93 -5.82
C PRO A 427 -12.23 37.06 -4.87
N GLU A 428 -11.38 38.09 -4.79
CA GLU A 428 -11.65 39.31 -4.04
C GLU A 428 -12.81 40.05 -4.73
N ARG A 429 -14.04 39.64 -4.43
CA ARG A 429 -15.27 40.15 -5.07
C ARG A 429 -15.34 41.67 -5.03
N LYS A 430 -14.77 42.29 -3.98
CA LYS A 430 -14.65 43.74 -3.84
C LYS A 430 -13.67 44.34 -4.86
N ALA A 431 -12.48 43.77 -5.03
CA ALA A 431 -11.49 44.24 -6.00
C ALA A 431 -11.99 44.08 -7.44
N MET A 432 -12.60 42.93 -7.76
CA MET A 432 -13.22 42.70 -9.08
C MET A 432 -14.38 43.67 -9.36
N ALA A 433 -15.22 43.95 -8.36
CA ALA A 433 -16.28 44.95 -8.50
C ALA A 433 -15.71 46.36 -8.72
N ILE A 434 -14.64 46.73 -8.01
CA ILE A 434 -13.96 48.02 -8.22
C ILE A 434 -13.39 48.10 -9.64
N VAL A 435 -12.70 47.06 -10.13
CA VAL A 435 -12.17 47.01 -11.51
C VAL A 435 -13.30 47.13 -12.53
N ALA A 436 -14.35 46.31 -12.42
CA ALA A 436 -15.51 46.35 -13.31
C ALA A 436 -16.23 47.71 -13.28
N MET A 437 -16.33 48.36 -12.12
CA MET A 437 -16.86 49.72 -11.97
C MET A 437 -15.93 50.78 -12.58
N THR A 438 -14.63 50.51 -12.69
CA THR A 438 -13.64 51.45 -13.27
C THR A 438 -13.57 51.31 -14.79
N GLU A 439 -13.73 50.09 -15.31
CA GLU A 439 -13.80 49.77 -16.75
C GLU A 439 -15.14 50.18 -17.38
N ALA A 440 -16.23 50.09 -16.63
CA ALA A 440 -17.49 50.72 -17.02
C ALA A 440 -17.28 52.24 -17.06
N ARG A 441 -17.24 52.82 -18.27
CA ARG A 441 -17.02 54.27 -18.53
C ARG A 441 -17.71 55.13 -17.46
N ARG A 442 -16.94 55.58 -16.48
CA ARG A 442 -17.41 56.55 -15.50
C ARG A 442 -17.51 57.89 -16.20
N THR A 443 -18.71 58.46 -16.23
CA THR A 443 -18.85 59.85 -16.62
C THR A 443 -18.22 60.72 -15.52
N PRO A 444 -17.66 61.90 -15.85
CA PRO A 444 -17.07 62.80 -14.86
C PRO A 444 -18.01 63.11 -13.68
N ALA A 445 -19.33 63.12 -13.94
CA ALA A 445 -20.36 63.30 -12.91
C ALA A 445 -20.43 62.15 -11.89
N ILE A 446 -20.28 60.89 -12.32
CA ILE A 446 -20.30 59.73 -11.41
C ILE A 446 -19.03 59.69 -10.56
N GLN A 447 -17.88 60.07 -11.11
CA GLN A 447 -16.64 60.18 -10.35
C GLN A 447 -16.77 61.23 -9.23
N GLN A 448 -17.38 62.38 -9.55
CA GLN A 448 -17.59 63.48 -8.60
C GLN A 448 -18.56 63.13 -7.46
N ILE A 449 -19.56 62.27 -7.72
CA ILE A 449 -20.51 61.75 -6.71
C ILE A 449 -19.82 60.79 -5.73
N LEU A 450 -18.91 59.95 -6.23
CA LEU A 450 -18.24 58.93 -5.40
C LEU A 450 -17.13 59.51 -4.51
N GLU A 451 -16.55 60.66 -4.87
CA GLU A 451 -15.45 61.30 -4.13
C GLU A 451 -15.92 62.34 -3.09
N GLN A 452 -17.19 62.76 -3.12
CA GLN A 452 -17.75 63.71 -2.15
C GLN A 452 -18.68 62.99 -1.16
N GLU A 453 -18.33 63.01 0.14
CA GLU A 453 -19.17 62.40 1.19
C GLU A 453 -20.56 63.04 1.31
N ASP A 454 -20.70 64.33 0.95
CA ASP A 454 -21.96 65.09 1.00
C ASP A 454 -22.38 65.61 -0.39
N TYR A 455 -22.47 64.73 -1.40
CA TYR A 455 -22.95 65.14 -2.73
C TYR A 455 -24.46 65.46 -2.73
N PRO A 456 -24.88 66.71 -3.04
CA PRO A 456 -26.30 67.06 -3.07
C PRO A 456 -26.97 66.44 -4.31
N PHE A 457 -27.98 65.59 -4.09
CA PHE A 457 -28.74 64.98 -5.18
C PHE A 457 -29.43 66.06 -6.04
N PRO A 458 -29.09 66.20 -7.34
CA PRO A 458 -29.73 67.19 -8.19
C PRO A 458 -31.21 66.85 -8.40
N PRO A 459 -32.10 67.85 -8.52
CA PRO A 459 -33.50 67.61 -8.81
C PRO A 459 -33.65 66.92 -10.17
N ILE A 460 -34.18 65.70 -10.17
CA ILE A 460 -34.45 64.93 -11.39
C ILE A 460 -35.84 65.33 -11.90
N ASP A 461 -35.91 65.94 -13.09
CA ASP A 461 -37.17 66.16 -13.78
C ASP A 461 -37.70 64.83 -14.34
N LEU A 462 -38.63 64.23 -13.60
CA LEU A 462 -39.24 62.96 -13.98
C LEU A 462 -40.09 63.13 -15.25
N HIS A 463 -39.75 62.35 -16.29
CA HIS A 463 -40.56 62.21 -17.50
C HIS A 463 -42.02 61.89 -17.13
N PRO A 464 -43.03 62.44 -17.83
CA PRO A 464 -44.44 62.31 -17.44
C PRO A 464 -44.93 60.88 -17.21
N GLY A 465 -44.40 59.88 -17.93
CA GLY A 465 -44.71 58.46 -17.71
C GLY A 465 -44.16 57.86 -16.40
N TRP A 466 -43.17 58.49 -15.78
CA TRP A 466 -42.53 58.03 -14.53
C TRP A 466 -43.13 58.70 -13.29
N ARG A 467 -43.89 59.79 -13.47
CA ARG A 467 -44.66 60.44 -12.38
C ARG A 467 -45.69 59.49 -11.77
N CYS A 468 -46.19 58.53 -12.56
CA CYS A 468 -47.08 57.45 -12.11
C CYS A 468 -46.41 56.58 -11.04
N TYR A 469 -45.14 56.22 -11.25
CA TYR A 469 -44.33 55.41 -10.33
C TYR A 469 -43.93 56.20 -9.08
N ALA A 470 -43.61 57.49 -9.20
CA ALA A 470 -43.32 58.33 -8.03
C ALA A 470 -44.51 58.48 -7.07
N LYS A 471 -45.75 58.46 -7.61
CA LYS A 471 -46.98 58.47 -6.80
C LYS A 471 -47.18 57.13 -6.05
N ALA A 472 -46.86 56.00 -6.69
CA ALA A 472 -46.89 54.67 -6.07
C ALA A 472 -45.80 54.53 -4.97
N ILE A 473 -44.58 55.00 -5.23
CA ILE A 473 -43.47 54.95 -4.26
C ILE A 473 -43.71 55.87 -3.06
N ARG A 474 -44.30 57.07 -3.26
CA ARG A 474 -44.73 57.92 -2.13
C ARG A 474 -45.80 57.25 -1.27
N LEU A 475 -46.70 56.46 -1.87
CA LEU A 475 -47.67 55.65 -1.12
C LEU A 475 -46.97 54.56 -0.28
N SER A 476 -45.99 53.86 -0.85
CA SER A 476 -45.23 52.82 -0.15
C SER A 476 -44.36 53.36 0.99
N ILE A 477 -43.74 54.53 0.82
CA ILE A 477 -42.95 55.19 1.88
C ILE A 477 -43.86 55.71 3.00
N ALA A 478 -45.09 56.15 2.69
CA ALA A 478 -46.09 56.53 3.70
C ALA A 478 -46.59 55.31 4.51
N ILE A 479 -46.72 54.14 3.88
CA ILE A 479 -47.06 52.87 4.54
C ILE A 479 -45.94 52.43 5.50
N ILE A 480 -44.68 52.62 5.13
CA ILE A 480 -43.50 52.27 5.97
C ILE A 480 -43.36 53.25 7.17
N LYS A 481 -43.94 54.46 7.10
CA LYS A 481 -43.87 55.48 8.16
C LYS A 481 -45.13 55.57 9.04
N ALA A 482 -46.15 54.72 8.86
CA ALA A 482 -47.33 54.73 9.73
C ALA A 482 -47.03 54.03 11.07
N PRO A 483 -47.15 54.71 12.23
CA PRO A 483 -46.91 54.09 13.53
C PRO A 483 -48.04 53.10 13.87
N SER A 484 -47.66 51.93 14.40
CA SER A 484 -48.58 50.92 14.93
C SER A 484 -49.45 51.51 16.05
N GLN A 485 -50.74 51.71 15.77
CA GLN A 485 -51.75 51.99 16.81
C GLN A 485 -52.46 50.69 17.19
N HIS A 486 -51.92 50.00 18.20
CA HIS A 486 -52.71 49.15 19.08
C HIS A 486 -52.42 49.57 20.53
N PRO A 487 -53.43 49.93 21.33
CA PRO A 487 -53.25 50.19 22.75
C PRO A 487 -53.50 48.89 23.53
N ILE A 488 -52.52 48.41 24.30
CA ILE A 488 -52.78 47.59 25.50
C ILE A 488 -51.93 48.14 26.65
N CYS A 489 -52.62 48.31 27.78
CA CYS A 489 -52.27 48.98 29.03
C CYS A 489 -51.17 48.27 29.87
N PRO A 490 -50.68 48.93 30.94
CA PRO A 490 -49.37 48.70 31.56
C PRO A 490 -49.39 47.69 32.72
N ILE A 491 -48.23 47.08 33.00
CA ILE A 491 -47.92 46.53 34.32
C ILE A 491 -46.60 47.13 34.80
N THR A 492 -46.70 47.68 36.01
CA THR A 492 -45.79 48.52 36.76
C THR A 492 -44.53 47.78 37.22
N LEU A 493 -43.39 48.48 37.13
CA LEU A 493 -42.16 48.21 37.88
C LEU A 493 -42.34 48.59 39.36
N THR A 494 -41.73 47.82 40.27
CA THR A 494 -40.98 48.38 41.39
C THR A 494 -39.86 47.44 41.85
N ALA A 495 -38.66 48.05 41.95
CA ALA A 495 -37.44 47.69 42.69
C ALA A 495 -36.73 46.37 42.36
#